data_AF-A0A8X6LER4-F1
#
_entry.id   AF-A0A8X6LER4-F1
#
_cell.length_a   1.000
_cell.length_b   1.000
_cell.length_c   1.000
_cell.angle_alpha   90.00
_cell.angle_beta   90.00
_cell.angle_gamma   90.00
#
_symmetry.space_group_name_H-M   'P 1'
#
loop_
_entity.id
_entity.type
_entity.pdbx_description
1 polymer ?
#
loop_
_entity_poly.entity_id
_entity_poly.type
_entity_poly.pdbx_seq_one_letter_code
_entity_poly.pdbx_strand_id
1 'polypeptide(L)'
;MPKAPSGQLLLCYIHQTWKEGEEGKIKVVNNAIHAVPMNELEAMKKGINDLYALVAQERLRSDANSREPTTKKGVFVDPFFDDDMRDQGIVQSAAIVNKELILPIDVEIIDVERGKESYLLPYELEPVLEQLLQTGEVKVNPYQAFDPIPAKVTMNKNTDHWTEVKTNWKSPVTREFNTRETTELLSRDKVRWHRHSTHSIEGKKMEKIANNQGKLKGKVKIPANIPAGTKLVQFYGDKGSYGEATYTGKKTITIEERRRVFASKRVDPLAQTFTLDESRHIGGVELWFTNKGKKRVVVQIRETTVGVPSQTVIAENSIEPTNDGTATRITWSPVFCHAGQEYAIVLLTDDGESAVKIAELGKYDAVNSRWVTSQPYQVGVLLSSSNASTWTAHQNLDLTFRLLAAKFTEFFHLFDLGKVTANNTSDLIALTNVEKVGFDTNVEFILTDEKGEEVFVSDNLPLALRERLSGELTVKASLKGGQKRSPVLYPGLQLVLGNLSESGDYVTRSITAGSNTKVTITYDALIPGTADVKAYVQKGVEKWQLVDLTTGKPIGENWVERTHVLSNFNGNETRIKLVLSGTVVYRPKVKNLRVIVT
;
A
#
# COMPACT_ATOMS: atom_id res chain seq x y z
N MET A 1 48.31 -33.58 -44.21
CA MET A 1 47.76 -34.73 -44.99
C MET A 1 47.02 -34.16 -46.19
N PRO A 2 47.03 -34.84 -47.36
CA PRO A 2 46.25 -34.39 -48.52
C PRO A 2 44.75 -34.37 -48.17
N LYS A 3 44.06 -33.30 -48.57
CA LYS A 3 42.59 -33.21 -48.49
C LYS A 3 41.99 -33.81 -49.77
N ALA A 4 40.85 -34.49 -49.63
CA ALA A 4 40.07 -34.92 -50.77
C ALA A 4 39.59 -33.70 -51.61
N PRO A 5 39.50 -33.81 -52.94
CA PRO A 5 38.87 -32.80 -53.78
C PRO A 5 37.42 -32.53 -53.38
N SER A 6 36.94 -31.32 -53.68
CA SER A 6 35.56 -30.90 -53.42
C SER A 6 34.55 -31.90 -54.01
N GLY A 7 33.65 -32.41 -53.18
CA GLY A 7 32.57 -33.33 -53.60
C GLY A 7 32.85 -34.84 -53.43
N GLN A 8 34.02 -35.24 -52.89
CA GLN A 8 34.34 -36.66 -52.67
C GLN A 8 34.62 -36.98 -51.19
N LEU A 9 34.13 -38.14 -50.72
CA LEU A 9 34.37 -38.64 -49.36
C LEU A 9 35.75 -39.29 -49.24
N LEU A 10 36.50 -38.92 -48.21
CA LEU A 10 37.82 -39.48 -47.92
C LEU A 10 37.67 -40.80 -47.14
N LEU A 11 37.87 -41.93 -47.81
CA LEU A 11 37.59 -43.26 -47.26
C LEU A 11 38.74 -43.84 -46.40
N CYS A 12 39.98 -43.75 -46.88
CA CYS A 12 41.15 -44.25 -46.15
C CYS A 12 42.43 -43.52 -46.57
N TYR A 13 43.47 -43.65 -45.74
CA TYR A 13 44.85 -43.32 -46.09
C TYR A 13 45.65 -44.59 -46.33
N ILE A 14 46.41 -44.64 -47.43
CA ILE A 14 47.29 -45.76 -47.78
C ILE A 14 48.74 -45.30 -47.62
N HIS A 15 49.50 -46.01 -46.78
CA HIS A 15 50.91 -45.74 -46.52
C HIS A 15 51.75 -46.86 -47.11
N GLN A 16 52.73 -46.50 -47.95
CA GLN A 16 53.71 -47.39 -48.55
C GLN A 16 55.11 -46.84 -48.28
N THR A 17 56.05 -47.73 -47.93
CA THR A 17 57.42 -47.37 -47.55
C THR A 17 58.43 -48.15 -48.39
N TRP A 18 59.38 -47.44 -48.99
CA TRP A 18 60.43 -47.95 -49.87
C TRP A 18 61.78 -48.13 -49.13
N LYS A 19 61.75 -48.78 -47.96
CA LYS A 19 62.97 -49.17 -47.25
C LYS A 19 63.24 -50.65 -47.48
N GLU A 20 64.47 -50.96 -47.93
CA GLU A 20 64.97 -52.33 -48.01
C GLU A 20 64.73 -53.07 -46.68
N GLY A 21 64.10 -54.24 -46.76
CA GLY A 21 63.70 -55.06 -45.62
C GLY A 21 62.21 -54.97 -45.23
N GLU A 22 61.45 -53.97 -45.68
CA GLU A 22 59.98 -53.88 -45.45
C GLU A 22 59.15 -53.71 -46.75
N GLU A 23 59.73 -54.05 -47.90
CA GLU A 23 59.03 -53.99 -49.19
C GLU A 23 57.87 -55.00 -49.25
N GLY A 24 56.63 -54.48 -49.19
CA GLY A 24 55.40 -55.26 -49.36
C GLY A 24 54.29 -54.97 -48.35
N LYS A 25 54.59 -54.35 -47.19
CA LYS A 25 53.57 -54.06 -46.16
C LYS A 25 52.86 -52.72 -46.39
N ILE A 26 51.88 -52.73 -47.28
CA ILE A 26 50.95 -51.60 -47.47
C ILE A 26 50.08 -51.46 -46.21
N LYS A 27 50.13 -50.29 -45.55
CA LYS A 27 49.33 -50.00 -44.34
C LYS A 27 48.14 -49.13 -44.71
N VAL A 28 46.92 -49.66 -44.57
CA VAL A 28 45.67 -48.95 -44.85
C VAL A 28 45.01 -48.53 -43.54
N VAL A 29 44.72 -47.23 -43.39
CA VAL A 29 44.02 -46.66 -42.23
C VAL A 29 42.67 -46.15 -42.69
N ASN A 30 41.60 -46.85 -42.30
CA ASN A 30 40.21 -46.47 -42.59
C ASN A 30 39.78 -45.30 -41.68
N ASN A 31 39.13 -44.28 -42.25
CA ASN A 31 38.71 -43.08 -41.53
C ASN A 31 37.22 -42.75 -41.75
N ALA A 32 36.39 -43.78 -41.95
CA ALA A 32 34.94 -43.63 -42.02
C ALA A 32 34.34 -43.09 -40.70
N ILE A 33 33.23 -42.37 -40.84
CA ILE A 33 32.56 -41.59 -39.80
C ILE A 33 32.23 -42.44 -38.56
N HIS A 34 32.68 -42.03 -37.38
CA HIS A 34 32.29 -42.66 -36.12
C HIS A 34 30.88 -42.22 -35.71
N ALA A 35 29.95 -43.18 -35.67
CA ALA A 35 28.67 -42.98 -34.99
C ALA A 35 28.86 -43.19 -33.49
N VAL A 36 28.72 -42.12 -32.69
CA VAL A 36 28.76 -42.21 -31.23
C VAL A 36 27.51 -42.95 -30.74
N PRO A 37 27.63 -44.07 -30.02
CA PRO A 37 26.47 -44.82 -29.54
C PRO A 37 25.74 -44.04 -28.43
N MET A 38 24.42 -44.19 -28.37
CA MET A 38 23.54 -43.39 -27.50
C MET A 38 23.90 -43.51 -26.01
N ASN A 39 24.44 -44.65 -25.57
CA ASN A 39 24.89 -44.88 -24.20
C ASN A 39 26.05 -43.96 -23.78
N GLU A 40 26.96 -43.59 -24.69
CA GLU A 40 28.04 -42.64 -24.42
C GLU A 40 27.51 -41.21 -24.27
N LEU A 41 26.53 -40.83 -25.09
CA LEU A 41 25.84 -39.54 -24.95
C LEU A 41 25.08 -39.43 -23.63
N GLU A 42 24.43 -40.52 -23.18
CA GLU A 42 23.80 -40.59 -21.87
C GLU A 42 24.81 -40.52 -20.71
N ALA A 43 25.95 -41.19 -20.83
CA ALA A 43 27.04 -41.11 -19.85
C ALA A 43 27.61 -39.68 -19.74
N MET A 44 27.84 -39.00 -20.87
CA MET A 44 28.28 -37.60 -20.88
C MET A 44 27.22 -36.67 -20.26
N LYS A 45 25.94 -36.86 -20.59
CA LYS A 45 24.83 -36.09 -20.00
C LYS A 45 24.74 -36.28 -18.49
N LYS A 46 24.97 -37.49 -17.99
CA LYS A 46 25.03 -37.78 -16.55
C LYS A 46 26.20 -37.05 -15.88
N GLY A 47 27.40 -37.13 -16.46
CA GLY A 47 28.58 -36.43 -15.94
C GLY A 47 28.41 -34.91 -15.85
N ILE A 48 27.71 -34.29 -16.81
CA ILE A 48 27.37 -32.86 -16.77
C ILE A 48 26.43 -32.53 -15.59
N ASN A 49 25.41 -33.36 -15.35
CA ASN A 49 24.49 -33.17 -14.23
C ASN A 49 25.20 -33.31 -12.86
N ASP A 50 26.11 -34.29 -12.73
CA ASP A 50 26.91 -34.47 -11.51
C ASP A 50 27.85 -33.27 -11.28
N LEU A 51 28.40 -32.66 -12.36
CA LEU A 51 29.19 -31.43 -12.30
C LEU A 51 28.37 -30.23 -11.81
N TYR A 52 27.12 -30.08 -12.28
CA TYR A 52 26.20 -29.06 -11.75
C TYR A 52 25.86 -29.27 -10.27
N ALA A 53 25.69 -30.52 -9.83
CA ALA A 53 25.46 -30.83 -8.41
C ALA A 53 26.66 -30.47 -7.53
N LEU A 54 27.89 -30.75 -7.98
CA LEU A 54 29.13 -30.35 -7.30
C LEU A 54 29.30 -28.83 -7.22
N VAL A 55 29.02 -28.10 -8.30
CA VAL A 55 29.06 -26.63 -8.30
C VAL A 55 27.99 -26.04 -7.37
N ALA A 56 26.82 -26.65 -7.28
CA ALA A 56 25.79 -26.26 -6.32
C ALA A 56 26.23 -26.50 -4.86
N GLN A 57 26.91 -27.62 -4.59
CA GLN A 57 27.50 -27.90 -3.26
C GLN A 57 28.59 -26.90 -2.88
N GLU A 58 29.51 -26.55 -3.79
CA GLU A 58 30.54 -25.54 -3.51
C GLU A 58 29.95 -24.14 -3.34
N ARG A 59 28.85 -23.78 -4.04
CA ARG A 59 28.10 -22.55 -3.76
C ARG A 59 27.48 -22.56 -2.36
N LEU A 60 26.80 -23.64 -1.98
CA LEU A 60 26.24 -23.81 -0.62
C LEU A 60 27.34 -23.76 0.45
N ARG A 61 28.52 -24.31 0.18
CA ARG A 61 29.69 -24.25 1.07
C ARG A 61 30.30 -22.86 1.17
N SER A 62 30.33 -22.11 0.07
CA SER A 62 30.75 -20.70 0.05
C SER A 62 29.76 -19.80 0.81
N ASP A 63 28.46 -20.05 0.67
CA ASP A 63 27.41 -19.37 1.44
C ASP A 63 27.43 -19.76 2.92
N ALA A 64 27.76 -21.01 3.26
CA ALA A 64 27.98 -21.42 4.65
C ALA A 64 29.21 -20.72 5.26
N ASN A 65 30.34 -20.68 4.54
CA ASN A 65 31.56 -20.02 5.00
C ASN A 65 31.40 -18.49 5.15
N SER A 66 30.52 -17.84 4.37
CA SER A 66 30.22 -16.42 4.55
C SER A 66 29.24 -16.16 5.71
N ARG A 67 28.42 -17.16 6.06
CA ARG A 67 27.49 -17.13 7.21
C ARG A 67 28.11 -17.56 8.54
N GLU A 68 29.24 -18.26 8.55
CA GLU A 68 29.93 -18.74 9.77
C GLU A 68 31.28 -18.05 10.08
N PRO A 69 31.34 -16.74 10.39
CA PRO A 69 32.52 -16.15 11.02
C PRO A 69 32.73 -16.68 12.46
N THR A 70 31.65 -17.13 13.12
CA THR A 70 31.62 -17.70 14.49
C THR A 70 32.48 -18.94 14.69
N THR A 71 32.79 -19.69 13.63
CA THR A 71 33.59 -20.92 13.70
C THR A 71 35.09 -20.61 13.87
N LYS A 72 35.51 -19.34 13.72
CA LYS A 72 36.83 -18.85 14.19
C LYS A 72 36.70 -18.37 15.64
N LYS A 73 37.29 -19.12 16.58
CA LYS A 73 37.36 -18.78 18.01
C LYS A 73 37.70 -17.30 18.22
N GLY A 74 36.84 -16.59 18.96
CA GLY A 74 37.03 -15.19 19.33
C GLY A 74 36.58 -14.14 18.30
N VAL A 75 36.09 -14.51 17.11
CA VAL A 75 35.60 -13.54 16.11
C VAL A 75 34.07 -13.50 16.07
N PHE A 76 33.50 -12.30 16.15
CA PHE A 76 32.08 -12.03 15.98
C PHE A 76 31.90 -10.86 15.01
N VAL A 77 30.91 -10.95 14.12
CA VAL A 77 30.61 -9.93 13.11
C VAL A 77 29.10 -9.79 12.99
N ASP A 78 28.59 -8.57 13.11
CA ASP A 78 27.19 -8.22 12.89
C ASP A 78 27.08 -7.00 11.94
N PRO A 79 26.71 -7.22 10.67
CA PRO A 79 26.40 -6.15 9.72
C PRO A 79 24.97 -5.58 9.87
N PHE A 80 24.24 -5.94 10.92
CA PHE A 80 22.87 -5.53 11.24
C PHE A 80 21.84 -5.86 10.15
N PHE A 81 21.93 -7.03 9.52
CA PHE A 81 20.89 -7.47 8.57
C PHE A 81 19.52 -7.67 9.23
N ASP A 82 19.51 -8.13 10.48
CA ASP A 82 18.34 -8.49 11.27
C ASP A 82 18.72 -8.53 12.77
N ASP A 83 17.78 -8.96 13.62
CA ASP A 83 17.94 -9.08 15.07
C ASP A 83 18.59 -10.40 15.51
N ASP A 84 18.99 -11.32 14.60
CA ASP A 84 19.45 -12.65 15.00
C ASP A 84 20.71 -12.57 15.87
N MET A 85 21.67 -11.70 15.55
CA MET A 85 22.97 -11.61 16.21
C MET A 85 22.95 -10.97 17.61
N ARG A 86 21.77 -10.55 18.08
CA ARG A 86 21.52 -10.05 19.45
C ARG A 86 21.42 -11.18 20.47
N ASP A 87 21.74 -10.90 21.73
CA ASP A 87 21.45 -11.81 22.84
C ASP A 87 19.96 -11.79 23.20
N GLN A 88 19.25 -12.87 22.88
CA GLN A 88 17.81 -13.03 23.09
C GLN A 88 17.39 -13.16 24.58
N GLY A 89 18.35 -13.28 25.50
CA GLY A 89 18.11 -13.34 26.95
C GLY A 89 18.20 -11.99 27.67
N ILE A 90 18.66 -10.94 26.99
CA ILE A 90 18.83 -9.59 27.56
C ILE A 90 17.89 -8.62 26.85
N VAL A 91 17.10 -7.86 27.63
CA VAL A 91 16.25 -6.79 27.09
C VAL A 91 17.14 -5.71 26.48
N GLN A 92 16.83 -5.34 25.23
CA GLN A 92 17.56 -4.38 24.42
C GLN A 92 16.55 -3.40 23.79
N SER A 93 16.97 -2.16 23.60
CA SER A 93 16.10 -1.07 23.13
C SER A 93 16.49 -0.50 21.77
N ALA A 94 17.73 -0.62 21.31
CA ALA A 94 18.14 -0.09 20.01
C ALA A 94 17.40 -0.78 18.86
N ALA A 95 17.14 -0.07 17.76
CA ALA A 95 16.48 -0.60 16.57
C ALA A 95 17.50 -0.88 15.46
N ILE A 96 17.32 -1.98 14.71
CA ILE A 96 18.05 -2.25 13.47
C ILE A 96 17.13 -1.91 12.29
N VAL A 97 17.58 -1.01 11.42
CA VAL A 97 16.84 -0.52 10.24
C VAL A 97 17.84 -0.33 9.11
N ASN A 98 17.56 -0.87 7.92
CA ASN A 98 18.39 -0.65 6.71
C ASN A 98 19.90 -0.95 6.89
N LYS A 99 20.26 -1.95 7.71
CA LYS A 99 21.65 -2.31 8.11
C LYS A 99 22.36 -1.30 9.00
N GLU A 100 21.60 -0.43 9.65
CA GLU A 100 22.07 0.55 10.60
C GLU A 100 21.37 0.34 11.95
N LEU A 101 22.17 0.31 13.01
CA LEU A 101 21.71 0.35 14.38
C LEU A 101 21.47 1.81 14.78
N ILE A 102 20.24 2.10 15.20
CA ILE A 102 19.74 3.44 15.51
C ILE A 102 18.99 3.49 16.84
N LEU A 103 18.74 4.70 17.35
CA LEU A 103 17.85 4.95 18.48
C LEU A 103 16.41 4.53 18.13
N PRO A 104 15.66 3.89 19.05
CA PRO A 104 14.29 3.48 18.78
C PRO A 104 13.34 4.69 18.76
N ILE A 105 12.28 4.57 17.97
CA ILE A 105 11.18 5.54 17.87
C ILE A 105 9.89 4.84 18.31
N ASP A 106 9.29 5.29 19.40
CA ASP A 106 7.96 4.85 19.82
C ASP A 106 6.91 5.53 18.92
N VAL A 107 6.07 4.74 18.22
CA VAL A 107 5.12 5.27 17.23
C VAL A 107 3.68 5.26 17.76
N GLU A 108 3.02 6.40 17.69
CA GLU A 108 1.60 6.62 18.02
C GLU A 108 0.84 7.12 16.77
N ILE A 109 -0.05 6.27 16.23
CA ILE A 109 -0.96 6.62 15.12
C ILE A 109 -2.28 7.12 15.71
N ILE A 110 -2.79 8.24 15.18
CA ILE A 110 -4.03 8.91 15.60
C ILE A 110 -4.85 9.29 14.36
N ASP A 111 -6.12 8.85 14.29
CA ASP A 111 -7.06 9.35 13.29
C ASP A 111 -7.47 10.79 13.63
N VAL A 112 -7.23 11.73 12.72
CA VAL A 112 -7.61 13.13 12.89
C VAL A 112 -8.98 13.37 12.27
N GLU A 113 -9.09 13.07 10.98
CA GLU A 113 -10.28 13.36 10.19
C GLU A 113 -11.10 12.08 9.97
N ARG A 114 -12.37 12.11 10.40
CA ARG A 114 -13.33 10.97 10.32
C ARG A 114 -14.54 11.27 9.43
N GLY A 115 -14.49 12.35 8.67
CA GLY A 115 -15.47 12.72 7.65
C GLY A 115 -15.66 11.66 6.57
N LYS A 116 -16.67 11.89 5.71
CA LYS A 116 -17.02 10.99 4.59
C LYS A 116 -16.91 11.67 3.22
N GLU A 117 -16.70 12.98 3.19
CA GLU A 117 -16.64 13.79 1.98
C GLU A 117 -15.19 14.23 1.73
N SER A 118 -14.85 14.42 0.46
CA SER A 118 -13.53 14.93 0.07
C SER A 118 -13.51 16.46 0.10
N TYR A 119 -12.39 17.03 0.51
CA TYR A 119 -12.16 18.47 0.52
C TYR A 119 -11.56 18.88 -0.83
N LEU A 120 -12.13 19.93 -1.41
CA LEU A 120 -11.61 20.69 -2.54
C LEU A 120 -11.66 22.18 -2.16
N LEU A 121 -10.96 23.04 -2.91
CA LEU A 121 -11.15 24.49 -2.83
C LEU A 121 -12.64 24.86 -3.04
N PRO A 122 -13.15 25.94 -2.42
CA PRO A 122 -14.51 26.44 -2.67
C PRO A 122 -14.75 26.69 -4.16
N TYR A 123 -15.92 26.30 -4.66
CA TYR A 123 -16.25 26.34 -6.09
C TYR A 123 -17.72 26.67 -6.38
N GLU A 124 -17.93 27.23 -7.55
CA GLU A 124 -19.24 27.36 -8.20
C GLU A 124 -19.28 26.48 -9.47
N LEU A 125 -20.47 26.08 -9.92
CA LEU A 125 -20.62 25.26 -11.13
C LEU A 125 -20.95 26.12 -12.35
N GLU A 126 -20.07 26.11 -13.36
CA GLU A 126 -20.27 26.79 -14.65
C GLU A 126 -20.46 25.78 -15.79
N PRO A 127 -21.28 26.10 -16.82
CA PRO A 127 -21.30 25.32 -18.06
C PRO A 127 -19.93 25.33 -18.74
N VAL A 128 -19.37 24.15 -19.01
CA VAL A 128 -18.14 24.02 -19.82
C VAL A 128 -18.44 23.58 -21.26
N LEU A 129 -19.56 22.88 -21.44
CA LEU A 129 -19.93 22.23 -22.70
C LEU A 129 -21.45 22.05 -22.71
N GLU A 130 -22.14 22.47 -23.77
CA GLU A 130 -23.60 22.35 -23.84
C GLU A 130 -24.12 22.07 -25.24
N GLN A 131 -25.19 21.29 -25.28
CA GLN A 131 -26.03 21.09 -26.44
C GLN A 131 -27.47 21.41 -26.06
N LEU A 132 -27.95 22.59 -26.49
CA LEU A 132 -29.26 23.13 -26.12
C LEU A 132 -30.33 22.97 -27.21
N LEU A 133 -30.00 22.38 -28.37
CA LEU A 133 -30.98 22.06 -29.40
C LEU A 133 -31.91 20.92 -28.96
N GLN A 134 -33.19 21.04 -29.32
CA GLN A 134 -34.28 20.17 -28.89
C GLN A 134 -35.28 19.97 -30.04
N THR A 135 -35.24 18.81 -30.70
CA THR A 135 -36.14 18.50 -31.83
C THR A 135 -37.00 17.25 -31.61
N GLY A 136 -36.63 16.39 -30.66
CA GLY A 136 -37.33 15.16 -30.36
C GLY A 136 -37.00 14.60 -28.98
N GLU A 137 -37.40 13.36 -28.75
CA GLU A 137 -37.14 12.62 -27.51
C GLU A 137 -36.67 11.20 -27.79
N VAL A 138 -35.83 10.66 -26.91
CA VAL A 138 -35.39 9.26 -26.92
C VAL A 138 -35.57 8.69 -25.52
N LYS A 139 -36.10 7.46 -25.44
CA LYS A 139 -36.19 6.71 -24.19
C LYS A 139 -34.80 6.37 -23.68
N VAL A 140 -34.55 6.55 -22.38
CA VAL A 140 -33.28 6.17 -21.75
C VAL A 140 -33.08 4.65 -21.83
N ASN A 141 -34.16 3.89 -21.63
CA ASN A 141 -34.22 2.47 -21.92
C ASN A 141 -35.31 2.18 -22.98
N PRO A 142 -34.94 2.04 -24.27
CA PRO A 142 -35.88 1.67 -25.33
C PRO A 142 -36.10 0.14 -25.45
N TYR A 143 -35.20 -0.69 -24.89
CA TYR A 143 -35.18 -2.15 -25.07
C TYR A 143 -35.91 -2.93 -23.97
N GLN A 144 -36.21 -2.29 -22.84
CA GLN A 144 -36.98 -2.84 -21.73
C GLN A 144 -36.36 -4.11 -21.10
N ALA A 145 -35.02 -4.24 -21.06
CA ALA A 145 -34.36 -5.36 -20.39
C ALA A 145 -34.30 -5.10 -18.87
N PHE A 146 -35.35 -5.54 -18.16
CA PHE A 146 -35.47 -5.31 -16.72
C PHE A 146 -34.59 -6.26 -15.90
N ASP A 147 -33.55 -5.69 -15.30
CA ASP A 147 -32.79 -6.32 -14.22
C ASP A 147 -32.59 -5.26 -13.11
N PRO A 148 -33.13 -5.43 -11.89
CA PRO A 148 -33.29 -4.32 -10.95
C PRO A 148 -31.96 -3.70 -10.52
N ILE A 149 -31.85 -2.37 -10.67
CA ILE A 149 -30.75 -1.59 -10.11
C ILE A 149 -30.83 -1.73 -8.58
N PRO A 150 -29.77 -2.21 -7.90
CA PRO A 150 -29.81 -2.38 -6.45
C PRO A 150 -30.09 -1.06 -5.75
N ALA A 151 -31.06 -1.06 -4.83
CA ALA A 151 -31.32 0.07 -3.97
C ALA A 151 -30.05 0.38 -3.15
N LYS A 152 -29.55 1.62 -3.21
CA LYS A 152 -28.49 2.09 -2.31
C LYS A 152 -29.10 2.24 -0.92
N VAL A 153 -29.08 1.18 -0.13
CA VAL A 153 -29.37 1.24 1.30
C VAL A 153 -28.16 1.86 1.99
N THR A 154 -28.14 3.19 2.08
CA THR A 154 -27.17 3.90 2.89
C THR A 154 -27.51 3.68 4.37
N MET A 155 -27.04 2.56 4.94
CA MET A 155 -27.08 2.37 6.39
C MET A 155 -26.21 3.44 7.05
N ASN A 156 -26.85 4.45 7.63
CA ASN A 156 -26.19 5.30 8.61
C ASN A 156 -25.97 4.46 9.87
N LYS A 157 -24.84 3.76 9.94
CA LYS A 157 -24.48 2.94 11.10
C LYS A 157 -24.26 3.84 12.31
N ASN A 158 -25.30 3.98 13.13
CA ASN A 158 -25.13 4.27 14.54
C ASN A 158 -24.58 3.00 15.22
N THR A 159 -23.30 2.72 14.97
CA THR A 159 -22.56 1.58 15.51
C THR A 159 -21.32 2.14 16.18
N ASP A 160 -21.22 1.93 17.48
CA ASP A 160 -20.10 2.40 18.29
C ASP A 160 -18.82 1.66 17.89
N HIS A 161 -17.84 2.39 17.34
CA HIS A 161 -16.56 1.86 16.88
C HIS A 161 -15.54 1.87 18.02
N TRP A 162 -15.60 0.88 18.91
CA TRP A 162 -14.47 0.60 19.81
C TRP A 162 -13.48 -0.38 19.14
N THR A 163 -12.31 0.13 18.78
CA THR A 163 -11.26 -0.65 18.12
C THR A 163 -10.36 -1.32 19.16
N GLU A 164 -10.75 -2.50 19.67
CA GLU A 164 -9.85 -3.30 20.54
C GLU A 164 -8.80 -4.05 19.69
N VAL A 165 -7.72 -3.35 19.34
CA VAL A 165 -6.55 -3.95 18.67
C VAL A 165 -5.83 -4.87 19.66
N LYS A 166 -5.73 -6.16 19.32
CA LYS A 166 -5.06 -7.16 20.15
C LYS A 166 -4.15 -8.04 19.29
N THR A 167 -2.84 -7.88 19.50
CA THR A 167 -1.73 -8.54 18.79
C THR A 167 -0.62 -8.89 19.80
N ASN A 168 0.06 -10.03 19.60
CA ASN A 168 0.98 -10.71 20.54
C ASN A 168 1.64 -11.88 19.78
N TRP A 169 2.95 -12.07 19.63
CA TRP A 169 4.17 -11.32 19.94
C TRP A 169 5.34 -11.89 19.07
N LYS A 170 6.50 -11.20 19.04
CA LYS A 170 7.88 -11.64 18.67
C LYS A 170 8.50 -11.12 17.36
N SER A 171 9.68 -10.51 17.52
CA SER A 171 10.62 -9.95 16.54
C SER A 171 10.23 -8.62 15.86
N PRO A 172 10.92 -7.50 16.15
CA PRO A 172 10.65 -6.19 15.55
C PRO A 172 11.53 -5.92 14.31
N VAL A 173 10.95 -5.96 13.11
CA VAL A 173 11.53 -5.24 11.97
C VAL A 173 11.05 -3.80 12.04
N THR A 174 11.82 -2.94 12.69
CA THR A 174 11.55 -1.49 12.70
C THR A 174 11.73 -0.95 11.28
N ARG A 175 10.74 -0.23 10.75
CA ARG A 175 10.81 0.44 9.45
C ARG A 175 10.89 1.95 9.63
N GLU A 176 11.66 2.59 8.76
CA GLU A 176 12.14 3.97 8.91
C GLU A 176 11.06 5.04 8.64
N PHE A 177 11.23 6.22 9.23
CA PHE A 177 10.68 7.48 8.73
C PHE A 177 11.81 8.19 7.94
N ASN A 178 11.89 8.01 6.62
CA ASN A 178 12.92 8.64 5.79
C ASN A 178 12.33 9.61 4.74
N THR A 179 12.92 10.80 4.61
CA THR A 179 12.48 11.89 3.72
C THR A 179 12.73 11.66 2.23
N ARG A 180 13.22 10.47 1.83
CA ARG A 180 13.60 10.18 0.43
C ARG A 180 12.89 9.00 -0.23
N GLU A 181 12.17 8.17 0.51
CA GLU A 181 11.48 6.99 -0.06
C GLU A 181 10.08 6.80 0.55
N THR A 182 9.10 6.49 -0.31
CA THR A 182 7.70 6.32 0.06
C THR A 182 7.51 5.13 1.00
N THR A 183 6.95 5.35 2.20
CA THR A 183 6.96 4.36 3.29
C THR A 183 5.70 3.48 3.30
N GLU A 184 5.87 2.15 3.34
CA GLU A 184 4.79 1.18 3.61
C GLU A 184 4.85 0.63 5.05
N LEU A 185 3.66 0.57 5.68
CA LEU A 185 3.28 -0.18 6.89
C LEU A 185 3.96 0.25 8.21
N LEU A 186 3.15 0.79 9.12
CA LEU A 186 3.54 1.21 10.47
C LEU A 186 2.80 0.40 11.54
N SER A 187 3.51 0.03 12.61
CA SER A 187 2.99 -0.71 13.77
C SER A 187 3.30 0.04 15.06
N ARG A 188 2.39 -0.04 16.04
CA ARG A 188 2.38 0.76 17.27
C ARG A 188 2.56 -0.13 18.50
N ASP A 189 3.47 0.25 19.39
CA ASP A 189 3.69 -0.40 20.70
C ASP A 189 3.49 0.61 21.85
N LYS A 190 2.62 0.28 22.81
CA LYS A 190 2.62 0.87 24.16
C LYS A 190 1.75 0.05 25.11
N VAL A 191 2.36 -0.57 26.11
CA VAL A 191 1.64 -1.29 27.18
C VAL A 191 1.51 -0.38 28.40
N ARG A 192 0.27 -0.01 28.77
CA ARG A 192 -0.06 0.50 30.11
C ARG A 192 -1.12 -0.39 30.75
N TRP A 193 -0.74 -1.03 31.86
CA TRP A 193 -1.69 -1.71 32.74
C TRP A 193 -2.41 -0.70 33.63
N HIS A 194 -3.62 -0.30 33.28
CA HIS A 194 -4.52 0.40 34.20
C HIS A 194 -5.82 -0.39 34.34
N ARG A 195 -5.89 -1.22 35.39
CA ARG A 195 -7.18 -1.69 35.92
C ARG A 195 -7.84 -0.49 36.60
N HIS A 196 -8.81 0.12 35.94
CA HIS A 196 -9.83 0.89 36.65
C HIS A 196 -11.20 0.82 35.98
N SER A 197 -12.05 -0.04 36.53
CA SER A 197 -13.49 0.21 36.67
C SER A 197 -14.08 -0.86 37.59
N THR A 198 -14.14 -0.55 38.87
CA THR A 198 -15.06 -1.21 39.80
C THR A 198 -16.48 -0.84 39.36
N HIS A 199 -17.22 -1.78 38.78
CA HIS A 199 -18.67 -1.68 38.65
C HIS A 199 -19.31 -3.03 38.96
N SER A 200 -19.75 -3.16 40.21
CA SER A 200 -20.70 -4.18 40.64
C SER A 200 -22.06 -3.91 40.00
N ILE A 201 -22.63 -4.90 39.30
CA ILE A 201 -24.05 -4.92 38.95
C ILE A 201 -24.59 -6.29 39.35
N GLU A 202 -25.64 -6.28 40.15
CA GLU A 202 -26.18 -7.45 40.85
C GLU A 202 -26.76 -8.50 39.90
N GLY A 203 -26.75 -9.75 40.35
CA GLY A 203 -27.22 -10.88 39.56
C GLY A 203 -28.75 -10.89 39.42
N LYS A 204 -29.25 -10.77 38.18
CA LYS A 204 -30.65 -11.09 37.86
C LYS A 204 -30.75 -12.55 37.40
N LYS A 205 -31.37 -13.38 38.24
CA LYS A 205 -31.66 -14.81 37.99
C LYS A 205 -32.50 -14.93 36.71
N MET A 206 -32.02 -15.67 35.71
CA MET A 206 -32.75 -15.90 34.46
C MET A 206 -33.53 -17.22 34.54
N GLU A 207 -34.85 -17.13 34.53
CA GLU A 207 -35.71 -18.30 34.35
C GLU A 207 -35.53 -18.89 32.94
N LYS A 208 -35.39 -20.21 32.85
CA LYS A 208 -35.32 -20.95 31.58
C LYS A 208 -36.30 -22.11 31.63
N ILE A 209 -37.39 -21.99 30.90
CA ILE A 209 -38.32 -23.08 30.64
C ILE A 209 -38.11 -23.49 29.17
N ALA A 210 -37.76 -24.75 28.93
CA ALA A 210 -37.74 -25.31 27.59
C ALA A 210 -39.19 -25.42 27.07
N ASN A 211 -39.42 -25.14 25.79
CA ASN A 211 -40.77 -25.27 25.25
C ASN A 211 -41.21 -26.75 25.17
N ASN A 212 -42.51 -27.00 24.96
CA ASN A 212 -43.10 -28.35 24.85
C ASN A 212 -42.59 -29.21 23.66
N GLN A 213 -41.55 -28.75 22.95
CA GLN A 213 -40.85 -29.45 21.87
C GLN A 213 -39.34 -29.61 22.16
N GLY A 214 -38.90 -29.40 23.41
CA GLY A 214 -37.51 -29.60 23.84
C GLY A 214 -36.51 -28.55 23.36
N LYS A 215 -36.95 -27.43 22.75
CA LYS A 215 -36.05 -26.40 22.23
C LYS A 215 -35.71 -25.37 23.32
N LEU A 216 -34.41 -25.26 23.61
CA LEU A 216 -33.82 -24.26 24.50
C LEU A 216 -33.21 -23.11 23.68
N LYS A 217 -33.57 -21.86 23.98
CA LYS A 217 -33.01 -20.65 23.37
C LYS A 217 -32.46 -19.73 24.45
N GLY A 218 -31.22 -19.26 24.32
CA GLY A 218 -30.60 -18.39 25.32
C GLY A 218 -29.38 -17.65 24.79
N LYS A 219 -29.01 -16.56 25.47
CA LYS A 219 -27.73 -15.86 25.30
C LYS A 219 -26.77 -16.33 26.39
N VAL A 220 -25.51 -16.57 26.04
CA VAL A 220 -24.42 -16.91 26.97
C VAL A 220 -23.35 -15.84 26.83
N LYS A 221 -22.92 -15.25 27.96
CA LYS A 221 -21.80 -14.30 27.98
C LYS A 221 -20.50 -15.07 28.12
N ILE A 222 -19.61 -14.97 27.13
CA ILE A 222 -18.32 -15.65 27.13
C ILE A 222 -17.36 -14.91 28.08
N PRO A 223 -16.68 -15.58 29.03
CA PRO A 223 -15.64 -14.97 29.86
C PRO A 223 -14.46 -14.42 29.05
N ALA A 224 -13.74 -13.45 29.64
CA ALA A 224 -12.49 -12.94 29.05
C ALA A 224 -11.41 -14.04 28.95
N ASN A 225 -10.45 -13.85 28.04
CA ASN A 225 -9.30 -14.73 27.78
C ASN A 225 -9.58 -16.14 27.22
N ILE A 226 -10.72 -16.37 26.55
CA ILE A 226 -10.98 -17.62 25.83
C ILE A 226 -10.47 -17.53 24.37
N PRO A 227 -9.58 -18.44 23.90
CA PRO A 227 -9.06 -18.41 22.52
C PRO A 227 -10.11 -18.69 21.45
N ALA A 228 -9.92 -18.11 20.26
CA ALA A 228 -10.74 -18.33 19.07
C ALA A 228 -10.66 -19.79 18.56
N GLY A 229 -11.72 -20.24 17.87
CA GLY A 229 -11.88 -21.62 17.40
C GLY A 229 -13.27 -22.19 17.64
N THR A 230 -13.46 -23.47 17.27
CA THR A 230 -14.69 -24.24 17.53
C THR A 230 -14.67 -24.82 18.94
N LYS A 231 -15.77 -24.66 19.69
CA LYS A 231 -15.92 -25.16 21.07
C LYS A 231 -17.30 -25.78 21.26
N LEU A 232 -17.37 -26.86 22.03
CA LEU A 232 -18.62 -27.50 22.40
C LEU A 232 -19.28 -26.71 23.55
N VAL A 233 -20.56 -26.38 23.40
CA VAL A 233 -21.39 -25.77 24.45
C VAL A 233 -22.42 -26.81 24.87
N GLN A 234 -22.35 -27.22 26.13
CA GLN A 234 -23.23 -28.24 26.72
C GLN A 234 -24.22 -27.59 27.68
N PHE A 235 -25.46 -28.07 27.65
CA PHE A 235 -26.54 -27.67 28.54
C PHE A 235 -27.00 -28.87 29.36
N TYR A 236 -27.02 -28.70 30.67
CA TYR A 236 -27.50 -29.69 31.64
C TYR A 236 -28.74 -29.10 32.32
N GLY A 237 -29.84 -29.87 32.40
CA GLY A 237 -31.07 -29.50 33.10
C GLY A 237 -31.29 -30.32 34.36
N ASP A 238 -32.01 -29.74 35.34
CA ASP A 238 -32.19 -30.25 36.71
C ASP A 238 -32.84 -31.65 36.86
N LYS A 239 -33.25 -32.29 35.75
CA LYS A 239 -33.77 -33.67 35.71
C LYS A 239 -33.03 -34.58 34.71
N GLY A 240 -31.76 -34.29 34.42
CA GLY A 240 -30.91 -35.13 33.55
C GLY A 240 -31.06 -34.88 32.04
N SER A 241 -31.80 -33.85 31.63
CA SER A 241 -31.83 -33.41 30.23
C SER A 241 -30.46 -32.88 29.80
N TYR A 242 -29.92 -33.42 28.71
CA TYR A 242 -28.66 -33.02 28.09
C TYR A 242 -28.89 -32.48 26.68
N GLY A 243 -28.13 -31.47 26.28
CA GLY A 243 -28.07 -31.01 24.90
C GLY A 243 -26.75 -30.31 24.60
N GLU A 244 -26.21 -30.51 23.42
CA GLU A 244 -24.93 -29.93 23.00
C GLU A 244 -25.05 -29.18 21.66
N ALA A 245 -24.22 -28.15 21.49
CA ALA A 245 -24.11 -27.39 20.26
C ALA A 245 -22.68 -26.86 20.07
N THR A 246 -22.16 -26.88 18.84
CA THR A 246 -20.85 -26.31 18.53
C THR A 246 -20.93 -24.81 18.25
N TYR A 247 -20.11 -24.02 18.94
CA TYR A 247 -19.92 -22.59 18.70
C TYR A 247 -18.55 -22.35 18.07
N THR A 248 -18.49 -21.61 16.95
CA THR A 248 -17.24 -21.28 16.26
C THR A 248 -16.99 -19.77 16.31
N GLY A 249 -15.98 -19.35 17.08
CA GLY A 249 -15.52 -17.97 17.09
C GLY A 249 -14.44 -17.74 16.03
N LYS A 250 -14.76 -17.01 14.95
CA LYS A 250 -13.81 -16.58 13.91
C LYS A 250 -13.51 -15.08 14.06
N LYS A 251 -12.23 -14.71 14.14
CA LYS A 251 -11.75 -13.32 13.98
C LYS A 251 -11.47 -13.08 12.50
N THR A 252 -12.19 -12.18 11.86
CA THR A 252 -11.85 -11.70 10.51
C THR A 252 -10.95 -10.48 10.65
N ILE A 253 -9.80 -10.49 9.96
CA ILE A 253 -8.97 -9.29 9.79
C ILE A 253 -9.46 -8.64 8.51
N THR A 254 -10.05 -7.45 8.62
CA THR A 254 -10.43 -6.64 7.47
C THR A 254 -9.26 -5.75 7.10
N ILE A 255 -8.67 -5.97 5.93
CA ILE A 255 -7.77 -5.01 5.30
C ILE A 255 -8.68 -4.09 4.47
N GLU A 256 -8.80 -2.82 4.86
CA GLU A 256 -9.54 -1.83 4.06
C GLU A 256 -8.65 -1.29 2.93
N GLU A 257 -8.56 -2.04 1.83
CA GLU A 257 -8.05 -1.50 0.59
C GLU A 257 -9.10 -0.57 -0.03
N ARG A 258 -8.92 0.75 0.14
CA ARG A 258 -9.86 1.78 -0.37
C ARG A 258 -9.73 1.97 -1.89
N ARG A 259 -10.13 0.96 -2.65
CA ARG A 259 -10.31 1.09 -4.10
C ARG A 259 -11.74 1.51 -4.42
N ARG A 260 -11.91 2.65 -5.09
CA ARG A 260 -13.21 3.14 -5.60
C ARG A 260 -13.67 2.28 -6.80
N VAL A 261 -14.12 1.06 -6.53
CA VAL A 261 -14.69 0.15 -7.54
C VAL A 261 -16.19 0.36 -7.63
N PHE A 262 -16.63 1.14 -8.62
CA PHE A 262 -18.02 1.10 -9.05
C PHE A 262 -18.25 -0.15 -9.90
N ALA A 263 -18.81 -1.19 -9.30
CA ALA A 263 -19.28 -2.36 -10.03
C ALA A 263 -20.53 -1.99 -10.86
N SER A 264 -20.34 -1.60 -12.13
CA SER A 264 -21.46 -1.36 -13.04
C SER A 264 -22.10 -2.71 -13.42
N LYS A 265 -23.35 -2.93 -13.00
CA LYS A 265 -24.17 -4.04 -13.52
C LYS A 265 -24.59 -3.68 -14.96
N ARG A 266 -24.59 -4.66 -15.87
CA ARG A 266 -25.10 -4.49 -17.24
C ARG A 266 -26.60 -4.18 -17.18
N VAL A 267 -26.97 -2.94 -17.48
CA VAL A 267 -28.33 -2.42 -17.58
C VAL A 267 -28.35 -1.48 -18.78
N ASP A 268 -29.46 -1.42 -19.50
CA ASP A 268 -29.63 -0.65 -20.75
C ASP A 268 -29.26 0.84 -20.59
N PRO A 269 -28.24 1.34 -21.31
CA PRO A 269 -27.88 2.74 -21.30
C PRO A 269 -28.16 3.47 -22.61
N LEU A 270 -28.58 4.72 -22.47
CA LEU A 270 -28.28 5.79 -23.43
C LEU A 270 -26.99 6.48 -23.00
N ALA A 271 -26.10 6.79 -23.93
CA ALA A 271 -24.86 7.51 -23.64
C ALA A 271 -24.55 8.57 -24.70
N GLN A 272 -23.84 9.62 -24.30
CA GLN A 272 -23.30 10.66 -25.19
C GLN A 272 -21.80 10.75 -24.89
N THR A 273 -20.95 10.57 -25.90
CA THR A 273 -19.51 10.84 -25.72
C THR A 273 -19.23 12.34 -25.79
N PHE A 274 -18.17 12.77 -25.10
CA PHE A 274 -17.68 14.14 -25.09
C PHE A 274 -16.17 14.17 -24.88
N THR A 275 -15.50 15.18 -25.42
CA THR A 275 -14.10 15.50 -25.10
C THR A 275 -14.03 16.92 -24.53
N LEU A 276 -13.09 17.18 -23.62
CA LEU A 276 -12.82 18.52 -23.09
C LEU A 276 -11.63 19.15 -23.81
N ASP A 277 -11.73 20.44 -24.13
CA ASP A 277 -10.60 21.22 -24.65
C ASP A 277 -9.56 21.56 -23.57
N GLU A 278 -9.98 21.59 -22.29
CA GLU A 278 -9.15 21.91 -21.14
C GLU A 278 -9.41 20.93 -19.97
N SER A 279 -8.35 20.50 -19.27
CA SER A 279 -8.49 19.62 -18.11
C SER A 279 -9.12 20.38 -16.94
N ARG A 280 -10.26 19.90 -16.45
CA ARG A 280 -11.07 20.55 -15.41
C ARG A 280 -11.76 19.53 -14.50
N HIS A 281 -12.21 20.00 -13.34
CA HIS A 281 -13.10 19.24 -12.48
C HIS A 281 -14.53 19.31 -12.99
N ILE A 282 -15.18 18.17 -13.21
CA ILE A 282 -16.60 18.06 -13.58
C ILE A 282 -17.41 17.74 -12.33
N GLY A 283 -18.33 18.65 -11.96
CA GLY A 283 -19.16 18.55 -10.76
C GLY A 283 -20.64 18.26 -11.02
N GLY A 284 -21.08 18.16 -12.27
CA GLY A 284 -22.45 17.77 -12.60
C GLY A 284 -22.80 17.80 -14.09
N VAL A 285 -24.04 17.45 -14.39
CA VAL A 285 -24.70 17.57 -15.71
C VAL A 285 -26.13 18.06 -15.52
N GLU A 286 -26.62 18.92 -16.40
CA GLU A 286 -28.05 19.22 -16.56
C GLU A 286 -28.62 18.44 -17.75
N LEU A 287 -29.80 17.85 -17.57
CA LEU A 287 -30.53 17.06 -18.56
C LEU A 287 -31.97 17.57 -18.69
N TRP A 288 -32.53 17.50 -19.89
CA TRP A 288 -33.94 17.80 -20.14
C TRP A 288 -34.71 16.50 -20.33
N PHE A 289 -35.56 16.16 -19.37
CA PHE A 289 -36.48 15.03 -19.47
C PHE A 289 -37.79 15.47 -20.12
N THR A 290 -38.39 14.59 -20.93
CA THR A 290 -39.73 14.78 -21.54
C THR A 290 -40.79 13.87 -20.95
N ASN A 291 -40.37 12.85 -20.20
CA ASN A 291 -41.28 11.98 -19.49
C ASN A 291 -40.66 11.51 -18.17
N LYS A 292 -41.42 11.66 -17.08
CA LYS A 292 -41.09 11.09 -15.77
C LYS A 292 -41.55 9.64 -15.75
N GLY A 293 -40.59 8.71 -15.83
CA GLY A 293 -40.87 7.31 -15.54
C GLY A 293 -41.11 7.05 -14.04
N LYS A 294 -41.43 5.80 -13.70
CA LYS A 294 -41.75 5.37 -12.33
C LYS A 294 -40.52 5.20 -11.43
N LYS A 295 -39.30 5.38 -11.97
CA LYS A 295 -38.04 5.08 -11.31
C LYS A 295 -37.04 6.24 -11.39
N ARG A 296 -35.93 6.08 -10.67
CA ARG A 296 -34.81 7.04 -10.67
C ARG A 296 -33.92 6.78 -11.86
N VAL A 297 -33.46 7.85 -12.50
CA VAL A 297 -32.42 7.79 -13.54
C VAL A 297 -31.07 7.94 -12.85
N VAL A 298 -30.17 6.98 -13.06
CA VAL A 298 -28.78 7.05 -12.62
C VAL A 298 -27.96 7.67 -13.75
N VAL A 299 -27.26 8.76 -13.44
CA VAL A 299 -26.35 9.47 -14.34
C VAL A 299 -24.93 9.15 -13.93
N GLN A 300 -24.12 8.71 -14.88
CA GLN A 300 -22.72 8.35 -14.69
C GLN A 300 -21.82 9.10 -15.67
N ILE A 301 -20.60 9.43 -15.24
CA ILE A 301 -19.48 9.75 -16.14
C ILE A 301 -18.58 8.52 -16.21
N ARG A 302 -18.25 8.08 -17.43
CA ARG A 302 -17.36 6.95 -17.69
C ARG A 302 -16.20 7.33 -18.60
N GLU A 303 -15.10 6.59 -18.50
CA GLU A 303 -14.06 6.59 -19.52
C GLU A 303 -14.57 5.92 -20.79
N THR A 304 -14.07 6.30 -21.97
CA THR A 304 -14.30 5.55 -23.21
C THR A 304 -13.14 4.61 -23.53
N THR A 305 -13.39 3.63 -24.41
CA THR A 305 -12.37 2.76 -24.98
C THR A 305 -12.76 2.51 -26.43
N VAL A 306 -12.00 3.08 -27.38
CA VAL A 306 -12.31 3.03 -28.83
C VAL A 306 -13.71 3.58 -29.14
N GLY A 307 -14.03 4.79 -28.65
CA GLY A 307 -15.30 5.48 -28.97
C GLY A 307 -16.54 4.94 -28.26
N VAL A 308 -16.43 3.95 -27.36
CA VAL A 308 -17.56 3.42 -26.59
C VAL A 308 -17.33 3.50 -25.07
N PRO A 309 -18.36 3.72 -24.24
CA PRO A 309 -18.22 3.78 -22.79
C PRO A 309 -17.71 2.46 -22.20
N SER A 310 -16.69 2.55 -21.35
CA SER A 310 -16.11 1.42 -20.64
C SER A 310 -16.98 1.01 -19.42
N GLN A 311 -16.47 0.07 -18.63
CA GLN A 311 -17.05 -0.28 -17.32
C GLN A 311 -16.54 0.60 -16.17
N THR A 312 -15.48 1.39 -16.39
CA THR A 312 -14.92 2.32 -15.41
C THR A 312 -15.85 3.52 -15.26
N VAL A 313 -16.48 3.64 -14.10
CA VAL A 313 -17.27 4.81 -13.71
C VAL A 313 -16.38 5.74 -12.88
N ILE A 314 -16.41 7.02 -13.21
CA ILE A 314 -15.64 8.08 -12.52
C ILE A 314 -16.56 8.79 -11.51
N ALA A 315 -17.73 9.22 -11.97
CA ALA A 315 -18.77 9.84 -11.16
C ALA A 315 -20.12 9.13 -11.36
N GLU A 316 -20.94 9.12 -10.31
CA GLU A 316 -22.30 8.58 -10.34
C GLU A 316 -23.18 9.39 -9.37
N ASN A 317 -24.38 9.78 -9.81
CA ASN A 317 -25.47 10.12 -8.91
C ASN A 317 -26.81 9.67 -9.51
N SER A 318 -27.89 9.61 -8.71
CA SER A 318 -29.23 9.25 -9.18
C SER A 318 -30.25 10.34 -8.86
N ILE A 319 -31.10 10.66 -9.81
CA ILE A 319 -32.15 11.69 -9.69
C ILE A 319 -33.52 11.10 -10.04
N GLU A 320 -34.59 11.69 -9.51
CA GLU A 320 -35.93 11.48 -10.05
C GLU A 320 -36.17 12.45 -11.21
N PRO A 321 -36.55 11.98 -12.41
CA PRO A 321 -36.80 12.88 -13.54
C PRO A 321 -38.03 13.77 -13.28
N THR A 322 -37.97 15.03 -13.71
CA THR A 322 -39.11 15.95 -13.74
C THR A 322 -39.69 16.04 -15.16
N ASN A 323 -40.89 16.60 -15.33
CA ASN A 323 -41.51 16.80 -16.66
C ASN A 323 -42.03 18.23 -16.84
N ASP A 324 -41.33 19.19 -16.24
CA ASP A 324 -41.77 20.59 -16.18
C ASP A 324 -41.16 21.44 -17.31
N GLY A 325 -40.50 20.78 -18.29
CA GLY A 325 -39.74 21.41 -19.37
C GLY A 325 -38.41 22.05 -18.93
N THR A 326 -38.12 22.08 -17.63
CA THR A 326 -36.92 22.68 -17.02
C THR A 326 -35.73 21.72 -17.04
N ALA A 327 -34.52 22.29 -16.93
CA ALA A 327 -33.29 21.52 -16.84
C ALA A 327 -33.19 20.85 -15.45
N THR A 328 -33.14 19.51 -15.41
CA THR A 328 -32.85 18.77 -14.19
C THR A 328 -31.35 18.76 -13.96
N ARG A 329 -30.87 19.38 -12.88
CA ARG A 329 -29.45 19.43 -12.50
C ARG A 329 -29.09 18.24 -11.62
N ILE A 330 -28.09 17.45 -12.03
CA ILE A 330 -27.49 16.36 -11.27
C ILE A 330 -26.06 16.75 -10.92
N THR A 331 -25.70 16.74 -9.64
CA THR A 331 -24.34 17.08 -9.16
C THR A 331 -23.68 15.91 -8.43
N TRP A 332 -22.36 15.98 -8.29
CA TRP A 332 -21.53 15.05 -7.52
C TRP A 332 -20.28 15.76 -7.00
N SER A 333 -19.56 15.14 -6.06
CA SER A 333 -18.23 15.63 -5.63
C SER A 333 -17.32 15.72 -6.88
N PRO A 334 -16.76 16.90 -7.22
CA PRO A 334 -16.16 17.11 -8.53
C PRO A 334 -15.02 16.15 -8.83
N VAL A 335 -15.05 15.55 -10.02
CA VAL A 335 -14.04 14.59 -10.49
C VAL A 335 -13.16 15.24 -11.56
N PHE A 336 -11.85 14.97 -11.53
CA PHE A 336 -10.95 15.53 -12.54
C PHE A 336 -11.07 14.77 -13.87
N CYS A 337 -11.22 15.52 -14.96
CA CYS A 337 -11.22 14.99 -16.33
C CYS A 337 -10.14 15.69 -17.15
N HIS A 338 -9.36 14.92 -17.90
CA HIS A 338 -8.26 15.43 -18.73
C HIS A 338 -8.74 15.99 -20.08
N ALA A 339 -8.07 17.03 -20.57
CA ALA A 339 -8.24 17.53 -21.94
C ALA A 339 -7.88 16.45 -22.97
N GLY A 340 -8.55 16.46 -24.13
CA GLY A 340 -8.25 15.59 -25.27
C GLY A 340 -8.53 14.09 -25.04
N GLN A 341 -8.95 13.68 -23.84
CA GLN A 341 -9.44 12.34 -23.55
C GLN A 341 -10.97 12.32 -23.68
N GLU A 342 -11.48 11.31 -24.37
CA GLU A 342 -12.92 11.12 -24.57
C GLU A 342 -13.55 10.40 -23.36
N TYR A 343 -14.62 10.99 -22.85
CA TYR A 343 -15.46 10.49 -21.76
C TYR A 343 -16.90 10.30 -22.26
N ALA A 344 -17.74 9.65 -21.47
CA ALA A 344 -19.15 9.50 -21.80
C ALA A 344 -20.05 9.81 -20.61
N ILE A 345 -21.11 10.59 -20.87
CA ILE A 345 -22.28 10.70 -20.00
C ILE A 345 -23.12 9.45 -20.29
N VAL A 346 -23.43 8.65 -19.27
CA VAL A 346 -24.21 7.42 -19.38
C VAL A 346 -25.43 7.51 -18.47
N LEU A 347 -26.61 7.30 -19.06
CA LEU A 347 -27.91 7.33 -18.40
C LEU A 347 -28.46 5.92 -18.27
N LEU A 348 -28.85 5.51 -17.06
CA LEU A 348 -29.38 4.18 -16.73
C LEU A 348 -30.73 4.33 -16.00
N THR A 349 -31.71 3.49 -16.32
CA THR A 349 -33.00 3.44 -15.62
C THR A 349 -33.53 2.00 -15.59
N ASP A 350 -34.29 1.64 -14.54
CA ASP A 350 -35.07 0.40 -14.47
C ASP A 350 -36.53 0.56 -14.95
N ASP A 351 -36.85 1.63 -15.69
CA ASP A 351 -38.13 1.82 -16.39
C ASP A 351 -38.03 2.01 -17.91
N GLY A 352 -39.07 1.60 -18.64
CA GLY A 352 -39.19 1.76 -20.09
C GLY A 352 -39.98 3.02 -20.51
N GLU A 353 -40.12 3.97 -19.59
CA GLU A 353 -40.97 5.17 -19.70
C GLU A 353 -40.16 6.47 -19.66
N SER A 354 -39.03 6.54 -18.93
CA SER A 354 -38.20 7.76 -18.86
C SER A 354 -37.59 8.11 -20.21
N ALA A 355 -37.79 9.36 -20.64
CA ALA A 355 -37.31 9.88 -21.91
C ALA A 355 -36.60 11.22 -21.74
N VAL A 356 -35.57 11.45 -22.55
CA VAL A 356 -34.74 12.66 -22.57
C VAL A 356 -34.83 13.34 -23.94
N LYS A 357 -34.66 14.66 -23.94
CA LYS A 357 -34.61 15.44 -25.18
C LYS A 357 -33.32 15.16 -25.96
N ILE A 358 -33.49 15.19 -27.28
CA ILE A 358 -32.42 15.05 -28.27
C ILE A 358 -32.56 16.12 -29.36
N ALA A 359 -31.45 16.37 -30.06
CA ALA A 359 -31.42 17.07 -31.33
C ALA A 359 -31.20 16.07 -32.47
N GLU A 360 -31.99 16.16 -33.53
CA GLU A 360 -31.91 15.35 -34.74
C GLU A 360 -31.61 16.24 -35.95
N LEU A 361 -30.63 15.84 -36.75
CA LEU A 361 -30.24 16.54 -37.97
C LEU A 361 -31.40 16.62 -38.97
N GLY A 362 -31.67 17.82 -39.50
CA GLY A 362 -32.72 18.09 -40.49
C GLY A 362 -34.11 18.37 -39.91
N LYS A 363 -34.29 18.35 -38.57
CA LYS A 363 -35.56 18.72 -37.93
C LYS A 363 -35.61 20.19 -37.54
N TYR A 364 -36.83 20.69 -37.27
CA TYR A 364 -37.07 22.03 -36.73
C TYR A 364 -37.11 21.97 -35.21
N ASP A 365 -36.27 22.76 -34.55
CA ASP A 365 -36.32 23.00 -33.12
C ASP A 365 -37.36 24.09 -32.84
N ALA A 366 -38.49 23.68 -32.26
CA ALA A 366 -39.60 24.59 -31.93
C ALA A 366 -39.34 25.44 -30.67
N VAL A 367 -38.36 25.08 -29.82
CA VAL A 367 -37.99 25.82 -28.62
C VAL A 367 -37.07 27.00 -28.98
N ASN A 368 -36.09 26.74 -29.84
CA ASN A 368 -35.13 27.73 -30.34
C ASN A 368 -35.53 28.35 -31.70
N SER A 369 -36.70 28.01 -32.23
CA SER A 369 -37.27 28.49 -33.50
C SER A 369 -36.35 28.35 -34.74
N ARG A 370 -35.53 27.29 -34.81
CA ARG A 370 -34.49 27.13 -35.86
C ARG A 370 -34.40 25.71 -36.42
N TRP A 371 -34.01 25.59 -37.69
CA TRP A 371 -33.71 24.29 -38.31
C TRP A 371 -32.32 23.80 -37.90
N VAL A 372 -32.20 22.51 -37.59
CA VAL A 372 -30.92 21.85 -37.33
C VAL A 372 -30.28 21.44 -38.65
N THR A 373 -29.47 22.33 -39.23
CA THR A 373 -28.93 22.18 -40.60
C THR A 373 -27.52 21.57 -40.67
N SER A 374 -26.84 21.43 -39.54
CA SER A 374 -25.54 20.76 -39.38
C SER A 374 -25.50 20.04 -38.04
N GLN A 375 -24.56 19.09 -37.86
CA GLN A 375 -24.48 18.32 -36.61
C GLN A 375 -24.31 19.27 -35.41
N PRO A 376 -25.25 19.27 -34.46
CA PRO A 376 -25.23 20.17 -33.31
C PRO A 376 -23.96 20.07 -32.46
N TYR A 377 -23.49 18.85 -32.23
CA TYR A 377 -22.35 18.55 -31.37
C TYR A 377 -21.26 17.80 -32.15
N GLN A 378 -20.12 18.46 -32.38
CA GLN A 378 -19.05 17.92 -33.23
C GLN A 378 -18.01 17.07 -32.48
N VAL A 379 -18.12 16.97 -31.15
CA VAL A 379 -17.05 16.46 -30.25
C VAL A 379 -17.46 15.17 -29.53
N GLY A 380 -18.37 14.40 -30.14
CA GLY A 380 -18.82 13.10 -29.65
C GLY A 380 -20.08 12.61 -30.36
N VAL A 381 -20.56 11.42 -30.00
CA VAL A 381 -21.67 10.74 -30.68
C VAL A 381 -22.66 10.18 -29.65
N LEU A 382 -23.96 10.20 -29.98
CA LEU A 382 -24.99 9.52 -29.20
C LEU A 382 -24.93 8.00 -29.44
N LEU A 383 -24.90 7.22 -28.36
CA LEU A 383 -24.80 5.78 -28.36
C LEU A 383 -25.96 5.17 -27.57
N SER A 384 -26.54 4.08 -28.07
CA SER A 384 -27.54 3.29 -27.34
C SER A 384 -27.09 1.84 -27.21
N SER A 385 -27.38 1.18 -26.09
CA SER A 385 -27.05 -0.23 -25.89
C SER A 385 -28.16 -0.98 -25.13
N SER A 386 -28.34 -2.27 -25.47
CA SER A 386 -29.25 -3.22 -24.81
C SER A 386 -28.55 -4.13 -23.80
N ASN A 387 -27.26 -3.88 -23.49
CA ASN A 387 -26.47 -4.70 -22.57
C ASN A 387 -25.24 -3.99 -21.96
N ALA A 388 -25.08 -2.69 -22.18
CA ALA A 388 -23.91 -1.87 -21.80
C ALA A 388 -22.55 -2.42 -22.27
N SER A 389 -22.51 -3.14 -23.40
CA SER A 389 -21.27 -3.71 -23.98
C SER A 389 -21.23 -3.73 -25.51
N THR A 390 -22.39 -3.81 -26.17
CA THR A 390 -22.55 -3.63 -27.61
C THR A 390 -23.32 -2.33 -27.83
N TRP A 391 -22.73 -1.36 -28.52
CA TRP A 391 -23.28 -0.03 -28.69
C TRP A 391 -23.63 0.25 -30.16
N THR A 392 -24.80 0.81 -30.38
CA THR A 392 -25.25 1.34 -31.68
C THR A 392 -25.04 2.85 -31.68
N ALA A 393 -24.27 3.35 -32.64
CA ALA A 393 -23.96 4.77 -32.79
C ALA A 393 -24.98 5.49 -33.68
N HIS A 394 -25.52 6.61 -33.20
CA HIS A 394 -26.52 7.43 -33.88
C HIS A 394 -25.88 8.73 -34.35
N GLN A 395 -25.30 8.72 -35.54
CA GLN A 395 -24.54 9.85 -36.11
C GLN A 395 -25.39 11.09 -36.47
N ASN A 396 -26.71 10.95 -36.45
CA ASN A 396 -27.69 12.01 -36.76
C ASN A 396 -28.41 12.55 -35.51
N LEU A 397 -28.09 12.03 -34.32
CA LEU A 397 -28.73 12.37 -33.06
C LEU A 397 -27.70 12.83 -32.03
N ASP A 398 -28.01 13.86 -31.27
CA ASP A 398 -27.24 14.32 -30.10
C ASP A 398 -28.15 14.41 -28.87
N LEU A 399 -27.62 14.11 -27.69
CA LEU A 399 -28.30 14.37 -26.41
C LEU A 399 -28.44 15.88 -26.17
N THR A 400 -29.58 16.34 -25.65
CA THR A 400 -29.68 17.70 -25.09
C THR A 400 -29.12 17.68 -23.65
N PHE A 401 -27.93 18.25 -23.45
CA PHE A 401 -27.26 18.28 -22.13
C PHE A 401 -26.47 19.57 -21.90
N ARG A 402 -26.12 19.82 -20.64
CA ARG A 402 -25.10 20.80 -20.24
C ARG A 402 -24.17 20.16 -19.22
N LEU A 403 -22.88 20.10 -19.51
CA LEU A 403 -21.84 19.63 -18.61
C LEU A 403 -21.40 20.77 -17.69
N LEU A 404 -21.40 20.54 -16.38
CA LEU A 404 -21.05 21.53 -15.36
C LEU A 404 -19.65 21.25 -14.79
N ALA A 405 -18.74 22.19 -15.00
CA ALA A 405 -17.41 22.18 -14.41
C ALA A 405 -17.38 23.01 -13.12
N ALA A 406 -16.53 22.61 -12.17
CA ALA A 406 -16.22 23.40 -10.99
C ALA A 406 -15.25 24.53 -11.35
N LYS A 407 -15.68 25.76 -11.07
CA LYS A 407 -14.88 26.99 -11.11
C LYS A 407 -14.52 27.34 -9.68
N PHE A 408 -13.26 27.19 -9.32
CA PHE A 408 -12.79 27.49 -7.97
C PHE A 408 -12.75 29.01 -7.76
N THR A 409 -13.40 29.47 -6.69
CA THR A 409 -13.52 30.91 -6.37
C THR A 409 -12.26 31.44 -5.69
N GLU A 410 -11.50 30.56 -5.06
CA GLU A 410 -10.28 30.85 -4.30
C GLU A 410 -9.11 29.99 -4.80
N PHE A 411 -7.89 30.54 -4.75
CA PHE A 411 -6.65 29.83 -5.11
C PHE A 411 -5.99 29.11 -3.91
N PHE A 412 -6.49 29.40 -2.71
CA PHE A 412 -5.95 28.96 -1.43
C PHE A 412 -7.09 28.90 -0.40
N HIS A 413 -7.23 27.80 0.32
CA HIS A 413 -8.20 27.67 1.41
C HIS A 413 -7.63 26.82 2.55
N LEU A 414 -7.98 27.16 3.79
CA LEU A 414 -7.60 26.44 5.00
C LEU A 414 -8.81 25.72 5.59
N PHE A 415 -8.76 24.39 5.61
CA PHE A 415 -9.76 23.54 6.29
C PHE A 415 -9.25 23.16 7.67
N ASP A 416 -10.07 23.35 8.70
CA ASP A 416 -9.83 22.77 10.03
C ASP A 416 -10.25 21.29 10.02
N LEU A 417 -9.32 20.39 10.35
CA LEU A 417 -9.52 18.94 10.40
C LEU A 417 -9.65 18.42 11.84
N GLY A 418 -9.57 19.30 12.84
CA GLY A 418 -9.70 18.96 14.25
C GLY A 418 -8.39 19.03 15.04
N LYS A 419 -8.34 18.29 16.14
CA LYS A 419 -7.30 18.43 17.17
C LYS A 419 -6.68 17.10 17.60
N VAL A 420 -5.40 17.14 17.95
CA VAL A 420 -4.61 15.97 18.36
C VAL A 420 -3.69 16.31 19.53
N THR A 421 -3.67 15.47 20.57
CA THR A 421 -2.70 15.62 21.67
C THR A 421 -1.36 14.97 21.33
N ALA A 422 -0.30 15.77 21.26
CA ALA A 422 1.08 15.30 21.09
C ALA A 422 1.75 14.99 22.44
N ASN A 423 2.56 13.93 22.48
CA ASN A 423 3.22 13.44 23.70
C ASN A 423 4.73 13.26 23.47
N ASN A 424 5.51 14.33 23.62
CA ASN A 424 6.97 14.36 23.40
C ASN A 424 7.36 13.92 21.97
N THR A 425 6.56 14.33 20.98
CA THR A 425 6.73 13.93 19.59
C THR A 425 7.99 14.55 18.97
N SER A 426 8.85 13.73 18.38
CA SER A 426 10.07 14.11 17.65
C SER A 426 9.92 14.03 16.13
N ASP A 427 8.98 13.22 15.64
CA ASP A 427 8.80 12.92 14.22
C ASP A 427 7.31 12.90 13.87
N LEU A 428 6.96 13.41 12.70
CA LEU A 428 5.58 13.50 12.21
C LEU A 428 5.46 12.91 10.80
N ILE A 429 4.38 12.17 10.50
CA ILE A 429 3.86 12.00 9.14
C ILE A 429 2.37 12.34 9.14
N ALA A 430 1.92 13.08 8.12
CA ALA A 430 0.52 13.19 7.75
C ALA A 430 0.16 12.13 6.69
N LEU A 431 -0.36 10.98 7.13
CA LEU A 431 -0.82 9.91 6.24
C LEU A 431 -2.21 10.23 5.72
N THR A 432 -2.34 10.34 4.40
CA THR A 432 -3.60 10.70 3.74
C THR A 432 -3.58 10.30 2.27
N ASN A 433 -4.77 10.24 1.65
CA ASN A 433 -4.88 10.13 0.20
C ASN A 433 -5.18 11.51 -0.40
N VAL A 434 -4.25 12.03 -1.20
CA VAL A 434 -4.33 13.34 -1.87
C VAL A 434 -4.10 13.15 -3.36
N GLU A 435 -4.99 13.70 -4.16
CA GLU A 435 -4.89 13.71 -5.62
C GLU A 435 -4.46 15.09 -6.09
N LYS A 436 -3.20 15.22 -6.51
CA LYS A 436 -2.61 16.45 -7.04
C LYS A 436 -2.71 16.43 -8.56
N VAL A 437 -3.77 17.05 -9.09
CA VAL A 437 -4.13 16.99 -10.52
C VAL A 437 -3.22 17.81 -11.46
N GLY A 438 -2.32 18.62 -10.90
CA GLY A 438 -1.37 19.45 -11.65
C GLY A 438 -0.24 19.97 -10.78
N PHE A 439 0.83 20.45 -11.41
CA PHE A 439 1.99 21.07 -10.75
C PHE A 439 1.63 22.36 -9.98
N ASP A 440 0.50 22.97 -10.33
CA ASP A 440 -0.10 24.14 -9.70
C ASP A 440 -0.93 23.80 -8.45
N THR A 441 -1.21 22.52 -8.21
CA THR A 441 -2.00 22.04 -7.07
C THR A 441 -1.13 21.42 -5.98
N ASN A 442 -1.31 21.83 -4.73
CA ASN A 442 -0.62 21.23 -3.59
C ASN A 442 -1.51 21.18 -2.34
N VAL A 443 -1.25 20.21 -1.47
CA VAL A 443 -1.81 20.13 -0.11
C VAL A 443 -0.65 20.12 0.88
N GLU A 444 -0.80 20.89 1.95
CA GLU A 444 0.15 20.95 3.07
C GLU A 444 -0.64 20.94 4.37
N PHE A 445 -0.15 20.22 5.38
CA PHE A 445 -0.78 20.14 6.69
C PHE A 445 -0.07 21.10 7.64
N ILE A 446 -0.84 21.94 8.31
CA ILE A 446 -0.35 22.91 9.29
C ILE A 446 -0.80 22.42 10.66
N LEU A 447 0.15 22.07 11.52
CA LEU A 447 -0.10 21.77 12.91
C LEU A 447 0.27 23.02 13.73
N THR A 448 -0.70 23.67 14.34
CA THR A 448 -0.48 24.82 15.23
C THR A 448 -0.53 24.37 16.69
N ASP A 449 0.53 24.64 17.46
CA ASP A 449 0.60 24.40 18.92
C ASP A 449 -0.19 25.46 19.72
N GLU A 450 -0.45 25.20 21.01
CA GLU A 450 -1.11 26.14 21.93
C GLU A 450 -0.38 27.50 22.02
N LYS A 451 0.93 27.53 21.73
CA LYS A 451 1.77 28.73 21.67
C LYS A 451 1.63 29.54 20.38
N GLY A 452 0.95 29.01 19.36
CA GLY A 452 0.83 29.62 18.03
C GLY A 452 1.97 29.30 17.06
N GLU A 453 2.93 28.44 17.45
CA GLU A 453 3.97 27.95 16.54
C GLU A 453 3.37 26.99 15.51
N GLU A 454 3.67 27.20 14.23
CA GLU A 454 3.13 26.43 13.10
C GLU A 454 4.16 25.48 12.51
N VAL A 455 3.77 24.21 12.35
CA VAL A 455 4.59 23.15 11.77
C VAL A 455 3.95 22.65 10.48
N PHE A 456 4.68 22.83 9.38
CA PHE A 456 4.26 22.48 8.03
C PHE A 456 4.72 21.06 7.68
N VAL A 457 3.78 20.18 7.33
CA VAL A 457 4.00 18.76 7.02
C VAL A 457 3.39 18.44 5.66
N SER A 458 4.19 17.89 4.75
CA SER A 458 3.71 17.40 3.46
C SER A 458 2.97 16.07 3.59
N ASP A 459 2.06 15.78 2.66
CA ASP A 459 1.37 14.49 2.55
C ASP A 459 2.35 13.32 2.41
N ASN A 460 2.16 12.30 3.25
CA ASN A 460 2.90 11.03 3.27
C ASN A 460 4.43 11.15 3.37
N LEU A 461 4.96 12.30 3.79
CA LEU A 461 6.39 12.51 3.99
C LEU A 461 6.71 12.73 5.48
N PRO A 462 7.80 12.11 5.99
CA PRO A 462 8.21 12.31 7.38
C PRO A 462 8.89 13.66 7.59
N LEU A 463 8.50 14.33 8.66
CA LEU A 463 9.18 15.50 9.18
C LEU A 463 9.84 15.17 10.51
N ALA A 464 11.17 15.21 10.54
CA ALA A 464 11.92 15.25 11.79
C ALA A 464 11.87 16.68 12.36
N LEU A 465 11.32 16.84 13.56
CA LEU A 465 11.22 18.12 14.24
C LEU A 465 12.59 18.59 14.75
N ARG A 466 12.72 19.89 15.06
CA ARG A 466 13.93 20.43 15.71
C ARG A 466 13.87 20.37 17.24
N GLU A 467 12.65 20.35 17.79
CA GLU A 467 12.34 20.27 19.21
C GLU A 467 11.14 19.33 19.39
N ARG A 468 10.93 18.79 20.60
CA ARG A 468 9.78 17.90 20.86
C ARG A 468 8.49 18.70 21.01
N LEU A 469 7.44 18.29 20.31
CA LEU A 469 6.09 18.84 20.48
C LEU A 469 5.30 18.06 21.54
N SER A 470 4.67 18.80 22.45
CA SER A 470 3.82 18.30 23.54
C SER A 470 2.74 19.33 23.84
N GLY A 471 1.46 18.94 23.73
CA GLY A 471 0.32 19.85 23.85
C GLY A 471 -0.86 19.43 22.97
N GLU A 472 -1.95 20.20 22.99
CA GLU A 472 -3.02 20.04 22.01
C GLU A 472 -2.68 20.79 20.71
N LEU A 473 -2.44 20.05 19.63
CA LEU A 473 -2.19 20.59 18.29
C LEU A 473 -3.51 20.72 17.53
N THR A 474 -3.77 21.89 16.95
CA THR A 474 -4.83 22.07 15.95
C THR A 474 -4.28 21.72 14.56
N VAL A 475 -5.00 20.90 13.80
CA VAL A 475 -4.54 20.35 12.52
C VAL A 475 -5.39 20.93 11.40
N LYS A 476 -4.75 21.67 10.49
CA LYS A 476 -5.39 22.28 9.33
C LYS A 476 -4.81 21.72 8.04
N ALA A 477 -5.63 21.61 7.00
CA ALA A 477 -5.19 21.36 5.64
C ALA A 477 -5.22 22.66 4.82
N SER A 478 -4.05 23.03 4.32
CA SER A 478 -3.83 24.11 3.36
C SER A 478 -3.94 23.54 1.95
N LEU A 479 -5.05 23.83 1.26
CA LEU A 479 -5.25 23.48 -0.14
C LEU A 479 -4.87 24.66 -1.02
N LYS A 480 -4.01 24.44 -2.02
CA LYS A 480 -3.61 25.44 -3.01
C LYS A 480 -3.85 24.91 -4.42
N GLY A 481 -4.36 25.75 -5.31
CA GLY A 481 -4.68 25.38 -6.68
C GLY A 481 -4.97 26.58 -7.58
N GLY A 482 -5.66 26.32 -8.69
CA GLY A 482 -6.06 27.31 -9.70
C GLY A 482 -7.57 27.33 -9.94
N GLN A 483 -8.06 28.39 -10.60
CA GLN A 483 -9.49 28.57 -10.91
C GLN A 483 -10.17 27.37 -11.60
N LYS A 484 -9.41 26.53 -12.31
CA LYS A 484 -9.89 25.36 -13.06
C LYS A 484 -9.54 24.01 -12.40
N ARG A 485 -8.67 24.01 -11.37
CA ARG A 485 -8.05 22.81 -10.78
C ARG A 485 -7.80 22.99 -9.28
N SER A 486 -8.39 22.13 -8.46
CA SER A 486 -8.07 21.98 -7.05
C SER A 486 -7.37 20.64 -6.82
N PRO A 487 -6.47 20.51 -5.84
CA PRO A 487 -6.16 19.20 -5.29
C PRO A 487 -7.42 18.62 -4.62
N VAL A 488 -7.54 17.29 -4.60
CA VAL A 488 -8.61 16.59 -3.88
C VAL A 488 -8.00 15.90 -2.66
N LEU A 489 -8.38 16.34 -1.46
CA LEU A 489 -8.02 15.68 -0.20
C LEU A 489 -9.15 14.72 0.18
N TYR A 490 -8.89 13.42 0.14
CA TYR A 490 -9.85 12.41 0.57
C TYR A 490 -9.87 12.29 2.11
N PRO A 491 -11.01 11.95 2.72
CA PRO A 491 -11.14 11.88 4.18
C PRO A 491 -10.41 10.66 4.77
N GLY A 492 -10.01 10.76 6.04
CA GLY A 492 -9.21 9.76 6.73
C GLY A 492 -7.74 10.15 6.91
N LEU A 493 -7.47 11.42 7.22
CA LEU A 493 -6.14 11.86 7.67
C LEU A 493 -5.78 11.13 8.96
N GLN A 494 -4.64 10.45 8.95
CA GLN A 494 -4.00 9.89 10.13
C GLN A 494 -2.70 10.64 10.38
N LEU A 495 -2.54 11.19 11.58
CA LEU A 495 -1.23 11.68 12.03
C LEU A 495 -0.49 10.54 12.70
N VAL A 496 0.78 10.38 12.32
CA VAL A 496 1.69 9.47 13.01
C VAL A 496 2.73 10.28 13.76
N LEU A 497 2.73 10.12 15.07
CA LEU A 497 3.59 10.80 16.03
C LEU A 497 4.67 9.81 16.48
N GLY A 498 5.92 10.03 16.08
CA GLY A 498 7.07 9.29 16.58
C GLY A 498 7.71 10.01 17.77
N ASN A 499 8.12 9.27 18.80
CA ASN A 499 8.95 9.75 19.91
C ASN A 499 10.28 8.98 19.94
N LEU A 500 11.35 9.65 19.51
CA LEU A 500 12.73 9.17 19.55
C LEU A 500 13.23 9.10 21.00
N SER A 501 13.64 7.90 21.42
CA SER A 501 14.31 7.69 22.70
C SER A 501 15.70 8.31 22.72
N GLU A 502 16.09 8.90 23.85
CA GLU A 502 17.38 9.59 24.02
C GLU A 502 18.57 8.63 24.14
N SER A 503 18.29 7.37 24.45
CA SER A 503 19.27 6.29 24.45
C SER A 503 18.68 5.00 23.89
N GLY A 504 19.54 4.17 23.32
CA GLY A 504 19.19 2.86 22.80
C GLY A 504 20.36 1.91 23.02
N ASP A 505 20.09 0.68 23.45
CA ASP A 505 21.12 -0.31 23.72
C ASP A 505 20.98 -1.59 22.90
N TYR A 506 22.14 -2.12 22.50
CA TYR A 506 22.31 -3.35 21.73
C TYR A 506 23.34 -4.21 22.45
N VAL A 507 23.12 -5.52 22.51
CA VAL A 507 24.00 -6.50 23.16
C VAL A 507 24.21 -7.69 22.24
N THR A 508 25.47 -7.96 21.89
CA THR A 508 25.87 -9.15 21.10
C THR A 508 25.50 -10.44 21.84
N ARG A 509 25.30 -11.53 21.09
CA ARG A 509 25.42 -12.89 21.63
C ARG A 509 26.75 -13.09 22.39
N SER A 510 26.81 -14.13 23.23
CA SER A 510 28.02 -14.53 23.95
C SER A 510 29.16 -14.91 23.00
N ILE A 511 30.33 -14.33 23.24
CA ILE A 511 31.59 -14.57 22.53
C ILE A 511 32.53 -15.30 23.48
N THR A 512 33.11 -16.42 23.04
CA THR A 512 34.12 -17.15 23.82
C THR A 512 35.37 -16.30 24.01
N ALA A 513 35.82 -16.15 25.25
CA ALA A 513 37.02 -15.40 25.63
C ALA A 513 37.93 -16.28 26.51
N GLY A 514 39.08 -15.75 26.93
CA GLY A 514 40.05 -16.48 27.74
C GLY A 514 40.66 -15.65 28.87
N SER A 515 41.72 -16.18 29.45
CA SER A 515 42.61 -15.43 30.34
C SER A 515 43.57 -14.56 29.53
N ASN A 516 43.77 -13.32 29.96
CA ASN A 516 44.67 -12.34 29.37
C ASN A 516 44.45 -12.03 27.88
N THR A 517 43.21 -12.19 27.39
CA THR A 517 42.86 -11.88 26.00
C THR A 517 42.72 -10.38 25.77
N LYS A 518 42.98 -9.94 24.54
CA LYS A 518 42.71 -8.59 24.03
C LYS A 518 41.37 -8.59 23.29
N VAL A 519 40.44 -7.74 23.72
CA VAL A 519 39.16 -7.54 23.03
C VAL A 519 39.26 -6.28 22.17
N THR A 520 39.11 -6.43 20.86
CA THR A 520 39.08 -5.33 19.88
C THR A 520 37.67 -5.23 19.31
N ILE A 521 37.04 -4.06 19.45
CA ILE A 521 35.70 -3.77 18.95
C ILE A 521 35.84 -2.70 17.88
N THR A 522 35.40 -2.98 16.66
CA THR A 522 35.45 -2.06 15.53
C THR A 522 34.07 -1.92 14.92
N TYR A 523 33.59 -0.69 14.70
CA TYR A 523 32.31 -0.42 14.07
C TYR A 523 32.37 0.91 13.30
N ASP A 524 31.56 1.04 12.25
CA ASP A 524 31.43 2.27 11.50
C ASP A 524 30.33 3.12 12.16
N ALA A 525 30.61 4.39 12.47
CA ALA A 525 29.63 5.26 13.11
C ALA A 525 29.51 6.63 12.44
N LEU A 526 28.28 7.12 12.33
CA LEU A 526 27.93 8.49 12.01
C LEU A 526 27.35 9.10 13.29
N ILE A 527 28.09 10.04 13.88
CA ILE A 527 27.79 10.63 15.19
C ILE A 527 27.79 12.15 15.02
N PRO A 528 26.61 12.76 14.80
CA PRO A 528 26.50 14.20 14.55
C PRO A 528 26.40 14.98 15.87
N GLY A 529 26.96 16.19 15.89
CA GLY A 529 26.78 17.15 16.99
C GLY A 529 27.11 16.58 18.38
N THR A 530 26.10 16.49 19.24
CA THR A 530 26.23 16.01 20.63
C THR A 530 25.80 14.55 20.84
N ALA A 531 25.60 13.78 19.75
CA ALA A 531 25.37 12.34 19.87
C ALA A 531 26.63 11.62 20.36
N ASP A 532 26.47 10.42 20.91
CA ASP A 532 27.59 9.56 21.30
C ASP A 532 27.23 8.07 21.18
N VAL A 533 28.27 7.23 21.08
CA VAL A 533 28.18 5.77 21.06
C VAL A 533 29.27 5.20 21.98
N LYS A 534 28.85 4.54 23.05
CA LYS A 534 29.74 3.96 24.06
C LYS A 534 29.76 2.44 23.94
N ALA A 535 30.96 1.87 23.87
CA ALA A 535 31.18 0.44 23.82
C ALA A 535 31.54 -0.09 25.22
N TYR A 536 30.83 -1.13 25.67
CA TYR A 536 31.06 -1.80 26.95
C TYR A 536 31.34 -3.29 26.74
N VAL A 537 32.19 -3.86 27.59
CA VAL A 537 32.51 -5.29 27.62
C VAL A 537 32.00 -5.90 28.94
N GLN A 538 31.37 -7.07 28.87
CA GLN A 538 30.88 -7.79 30.05
C GLN A 538 32.04 -8.38 30.87
N LYS A 539 32.13 -8.02 32.16
CA LYS A 539 33.08 -8.58 33.15
C LYS A 539 32.34 -9.29 34.30
N GLY A 540 31.70 -10.40 33.96
CA GLY A 540 30.87 -11.22 34.86
C GLY A 540 29.37 -10.97 34.70
N VAL A 541 28.56 -11.59 35.56
CA VAL A 541 27.10 -11.44 35.53
C VAL A 541 26.73 -9.97 35.77
N GLU A 542 26.01 -9.38 34.81
CA GLU A 542 25.48 -7.99 34.80
C GLU A 542 26.49 -6.83 34.99
N LYS A 543 27.79 -7.10 35.10
CA LYS A 543 28.83 -6.07 35.23
C LYS A 543 29.40 -5.68 33.87
N TRP A 544 29.28 -4.39 33.54
CA TRP A 544 29.76 -3.80 32.29
C TRP A 544 30.95 -2.86 32.55
N GLN A 545 32.05 -3.03 31.81
CA GLN A 545 33.16 -2.09 31.79
C GLN A 545 33.13 -1.27 30.50
N LEU A 546 33.19 0.06 30.60
CA LEU A 546 33.41 0.94 29.46
C LEU A 546 34.78 0.66 28.83
N VAL A 547 34.84 0.66 27.49
CA VAL A 547 36.09 0.61 26.73
C VAL A 547 36.23 1.92 25.96
N ASP A 548 37.24 2.70 26.30
CA ASP A 548 37.49 4.00 25.66
C ASP A 548 37.88 3.85 24.19
N LEU A 549 37.61 4.89 23.40
CA LEU A 549 37.98 4.92 21.98
C LEU A 549 39.50 4.93 21.84
N THR A 550 40.05 3.97 21.09
CA THR A 550 41.50 3.86 20.86
C THR A 550 41.91 4.57 19.57
N THR A 551 41.17 4.37 18.48
CA THR A 551 41.39 5.06 17.20
C THR A 551 40.07 5.32 16.47
N GLY A 552 40.04 6.39 15.67
CA GLY A 552 38.95 6.69 14.74
C GLY A 552 39.53 7.00 13.36
N LYS A 553 39.02 6.36 12.31
CA LYS A 553 39.47 6.54 10.92
C LYS A 553 38.29 6.99 10.06
N PRO A 554 38.37 8.14 9.36
CA PRO A 554 37.30 8.55 8.46
C PRO A 554 37.20 7.60 7.27
N ILE A 555 35.97 7.21 6.90
CA ILE A 555 35.68 6.30 5.77
C ILE A 555 34.85 6.96 4.65
N GLY A 556 34.51 8.25 4.80
CA GLY A 556 33.73 9.03 3.83
C GLY A 556 32.34 9.39 4.36
N GLU A 557 31.67 10.37 3.73
CA GLU A 557 30.27 10.75 4.04
C GLU A 557 29.97 10.99 5.53
N ASN A 558 30.91 11.59 6.26
CA ASN A 558 30.88 11.82 7.72
C ASN A 558 30.85 10.54 8.59
N TRP A 559 31.01 9.35 8.01
CA TRP A 559 31.22 8.11 8.73
C TRP A 559 32.68 7.94 9.19
N VAL A 560 32.84 7.40 10.39
CA VAL A 560 34.14 7.11 11.02
C VAL A 560 34.16 5.67 11.53
N GLU A 561 35.11 4.86 11.06
CA GLU A 561 35.44 3.56 11.62
C GLU A 561 36.08 3.79 13.00
N ARG A 562 35.36 3.45 14.08
CA ARG A 562 35.80 3.57 15.47
C ARG A 562 36.32 2.21 15.96
N THR A 563 37.50 2.21 16.59
CA THR A 563 38.09 1.02 17.20
C THR A 563 38.37 1.25 18.68
N HIS A 564 37.85 0.35 19.51
CA HIS A 564 38.01 0.31 20.97
C HIS A 564 38.79 -0.96 21.34
N VAL A 565 39.83 -0.81 22.16
CA VAL A 565 40.72 -1.92 22.54
C VAL A 565 40.76 -2.04 24.07
N LEU A 566 40.35 -3.21 24.57
CA LEU A 566 40.53 -3.60 25.97
C LEU A 566 41.60 -4.69 26.08
N SER A 567 42.75 -4.34 26.67
CA SER A 567 43.81 -5.29 27.01
C SER A 567 43.52 -6.02 28.32
N ASN A 568 44.13 -7.20 28.49
CA ASN A 568 44.13 -7.99 29.73
C ASN A 568 42.71 -8.35 30.22
N PHE A 569 41.81 -8.71 29.30
CA PHE A 569 40.50 -9.26 29.65
C PHE A 569 40.65 -10.68 30.21
N ASN A 570 39.89 -10.99 31.26
CA ASN A 570 39.87 -12.29 31.92
C ASN A 570 38.42 -12.76 32.08
N GLY A 571 38.05 -13.82 31.36
CA GLY A 571 36.75 -14.47 31.47
C GLY A 571 36.52 -15.47 30.34
N ASN A 572 35.82 -16.57 30.60
CA ASN A 572 35.59 -17.64 29.60
C ASN A 572 34.63 -17.21 28.49
N GLU A 573 33.73 -16.27 28.78
CA GLU A 573 32.78 -15.69 27.86
C GLU A 573 32.65 -14.19 28.11
N THR A 574 32.31 -13.45 27.07
CA THR A 574 31.99 -12.02 27.16
C THR A 574 30.88 -11.65 26.18
N ARG A 575 30.30 -10.48 26.38
CA ARG A 575 29.34 -9.82 25.49
C ARG A 575 29.75 -8.38 25.33
N ILE A 576 29.39 -7.80 24.19
CA ILE A 576 29.59 -6.38 23.94
C ILE A 576 28.25 -5.67 23.92
N LYS A 577 28.18 -4.59 24.68
CA LYS A 577 27.04 -3.69 24.71
C LYS A 577 27.41 -2.38 24.05
N LEU A 578 26.69 -2.02 22.99
CA LEU A 578 26.72 -0.67 22.44
C LEU A 578 25.57 0.13 23.05
N VAL A 579 25.89 1.30 23.61
CA VAL A 579 24.90 2.28 24.08
C VAL A 579 25.00 3.50 23.19
N LEU A 580 23.95 3.70 22.40
CA LEU A 580 23.74 4.90 21.59
C LEU A 580 23.06 5.95 22.47
N SER A 581 23.46 7.21 22.35
CA SER A 581 22.77 8.34 22.98
C SER A 581 22.72 9.53 22.04
N GLY A 582 21.61 10.26 22.01
CA GLY A 582 21.42 11.36 21.08
C GLY A 582 20.23 12.26 21.43
N THR A 583 19.98 13.24 20.58
CA THR A 583 18.85 14.16 20.67
C THR A 583 17.98 14.05 19.41
N VAL A 584 16.82 14.71 19.41
CA VAL A 584 15.91 14.74 18.25
C VAL A 584 16.61 15.21 16.96
N VAL A 585 17.56 16.15 17.08
CA VAL A 585 18.38 16.65 15.96
C VAL A 585 19.61 15.78 15.73
N TYR A 586 20.28 15.35 16.80
CA TYR A 586 21.55 14.62 16.71
C TYR A 586 21.35 13.12 16.95
N ARG A 587 21.06 12.40 15.87
CA ARG A 587 20.77 10.95 15.87
C ARG A 587 22.03 10.16 15.47
N PRO A 588 22.62 9.35 16.37
CA PRO A 588 23.73 8.47 16.01
C PRO A 588 23.25 7.29 15.16
N LYS A 589 24.11 6.83 14.24
CA LYS A 589 23.92 5.61 13.44
C LYS A 589 25.19 4.75 13.51
N VAL A 590 25.05 3.44 13.60
CA VAL A 590 26.17 2.48 13.65
C VAL A 590 25.96 1.35 12.65
N LYS A 591 27.01 0.91 11.95
CA LYS A 591 26.98 -0.24 11.03
C LYS A 591 28.27 -1.08 11.11
N ASN A 592 28.24 -2.28 10.52
CA ASN A 592 29.39 -3.18 10.39
C ASN A 592 30.15 -3.47 11.71
N LEU A 593 29.42 -3.86 12.77
CA LEU A 593 30.04 -4.23 14.04
C LEU A 593 30.92 -5.47 13.85
N ARG A 594 32.18 -5.37 14.27
CA ARG A 594 33.18 -6.44 14.26
C ARG A 594 33.85 -6.51 15.62
N VAL A 595 34.04 -7.72 16.11
CA VAL A 595 34.68 -8.01 17.39
C VAL A 595 35.72 -9.10 17.17
N ILE A 596 36.92 -8.86 17.69
CA ILE A 596 38.03 -9.78 17.63
C ILE A 596 38.60 -9.92 19.05
N VAL A 597 38.52 -11.13 19.60
CA VAL A 597 39.14 -11.56 20.86
C VAL A 597 40.35 -12.42 20.52
N THR A 598 41.54 -11.97 20.92
CA THR A 598 42.85 -12.61 20.63
C THR A 598 43.69 -12.76 21.88
#